data_AF-A0A2T2YJV6-F1
#
_entry.id   AF-A0A2T2YJV6-F1
#
_cell.length_a   1.000
_cell.length_b   1.000
_cell.length_c   1.000
_cell.angle_alpha   90.00
_cell.angle_beta   90.00
_cell.angle_gamma   90.00
#
_symmetry.space_group_name_H-M   'P 1'
#
loop_
_entity.id
_entity.type
_entity.pdbx_description
1 polymer ?
#
loop_
_entity_poly.entity_id
_entity_poly.type
_entity_poly.pdbx_seq_one_letter_code
_entity_poly.pdbx_strand_id
1 'polypeptide(L)'
;MEEAHKPEPDYQKGFNEGYTIAKHLPELAEQLAKATAENLRGNGFQEGRNQFLSEKAKERYPSWLTGERTSKGENEPTKTMDKDKDIEPER
;
A
#
# COMPACT_ATOMS: atom_id res chain seq x y z
N MET A 1 -25.99 16.24 -3.63
CA MET A 1 -25.88 14.80 -3.30
C MET A 1 -24.74 14.29 -4.15
N GLU A 2 -23.66 13.79 -3.56
CA GLU A 2 -22.59 13.13 -4.33
C GLU A 2 -23.23 11.95 -5.07
N GLU A 3 -23.30 12.05 -6.40
CA GLU A 3 -23.60 10.88 -7.22
C GLU A 3 -22.43 9.92 -7.05
N ALA A 4 -22.61 8.91 -6.19
CA ALA A 4 -21.66 7.84 -6.02
C ALA A 4 -21.48 7.13 -7.37
N HIS A 5 -20.42 7.50 -8.09
CA HIS A 5 -20.07 6.93 -9.37
C HIS A 5 -19.83 5.44 -9.15
N LYS A 6 -20.82 4.61 -9.51
CA LYS A 6 -20.70 3.16 -9.37
C LYS A 6 -19.61 2.69 -10.32
N PRO A 7 -18.67 1.84 -9.88
CA PRO A 7 -17.70 1.26 -10.78
C PRO A 7 -18.43 0.48 -11.87
N GLU A 8 -17.85 0.49 -13.06
CA GLU A 8 -18.37 -0.27 -14.20
C GLU A 8 -18.41 -1.77 -13.81
N PRO A 9 -19.50 -2.48 -14.12
CA PRO A 9 -19.75 -3.82 -13.59
C PRO A 9 -18.69 -4.86 -14.00
N ASP A 10 -18.08 -4.74 -15.17
CA ASP A 10 -17.05 -5.66 -15.64
C ASP A 10 -15.69 -5.38 -14.99
N TYR A 11 -15.37 -4.11 -14.71
CA TYR A 11 -14.25 -3.77 -13.83
C TYR A 11 -14.44 -4.41 -12.44
N GLN A 12 -15.62 -4.27 -11.84
CA GLN A 12 -15.87 -4.77 -10.48
C GLN A 12 -15.78 -6.29 -10.39
N LYS A 13 -16.26 -7.02 -11.40
CA LYS A 13 -16.08 -8.48 -11.48
C LYS A 13 -14.60 -8.85 -11.57
N GLY A 14 -13.86 -8.19 -12.47
CA GLY A 14 -12.44 -8.39 -12.61
C GLY A 14 -11.69 -8.18 -11.30
N PHE A 15 -12.02 -7.10 -10.59
CA PHE A 15 -11.47 -6.80 -9.27
C PHE A 15 -11.68 -7.92 -8.25
N ASN A 16 -12.94 -8.36 -8.10
CA ASN A 16 -13.26 -9.43 -7.16
C ASN A 16 -12.56 -10.75 -7.51
N GLU A 17 -12.45 -11.07 -8.80
CA GLU A 17 -11.73 -12.25 -9.30
C GLU A 17 -10.24 -12.16 -9.01
N GLY A 18 -9.61 -11.03 -9.33
CA GLY A 18 -8.19 -10.79 -9.08
C GLY A 18 -7.84 -10.89 -7.60
N TYR A 19 -8.66 -10.30 -6.73
CA TYR A 19 -8.51 -10.39 -5.29
C TYR A 19 -8.63 -11.84 -4.78
N THR A 20 -9.68 -12.54 -5.21
CA THR A 20 -9.97 -13.91 -4.76
C THR A 20 -8.91 -14.91 -5.24
N ILE A 21 -8.49 -14.80 -6.51
CA ILE A 21 -7.45 -15.68 -7.06
C ILE A 21 -6.11 -15.36 -6.42
N ALA A 22 -5.75 -14.09 -6.19
CA ALA A 22 -4.51 -13.75 -5.49
C ALA A 22 -4.45 -14.31 -4.06
N LYS A 23 -5.61 -14.40 -3.38
CA LYS A 23 -5.74 -14.98 -2.05
C LYS A 23 -5.48 -16.49 -2.01
N HIS A 24 -6.01 -17.24 -2.98
CA HIS A 24 -5.97 -18.70 -2.97
C HIS A 24 -4.87 -19.30 -3.86
N LEU A 25 -4.55 -18.65 -4.97
CA LEU A 25 -3.65 -19.11 -6.05
C LEU A 25 -2.78 -17.95 -6.56
N PRO A 26 -1.78 -17.49 -5.77
CA PRO A 26 -1.00 -16.30 -6.08
C PRO A 26 -0.20 -16.38 -7.38
N GLU A 27 0.34 -17.57 -7.71
CA GLU A 27 1.11 -17.80 -8.95
C GLU A 27 0.21 -17.65 -10.19
N LEU A 28 -0.99 -18.22 -10.14
CA LEU A 28 -1.99 -18.08 -11.21
C LEU A 28 -2.41 -16.62 -11.36
N ALA A 29 -2.65 -15.91 -10.25
CA ALA A 29 -3.01 -14.51 -10.29
C ALA A 29 -1.93 -13.65 -10.98
N GLU A 30 -0.65 -13.95 -10.76
CA GLU A 30 0.44 -13.24 -11.42
C GLU A 30 0.47 -13.50 -12.94
N GLN A 31 0.31 -14.75 -13.35
CA GLN A 31 0.27 -15.10 -14.78
C GLN A 31 -0.92 -14.45 -15.49
N LEU A 32 -2.10 -14.51 -14.88
CA LEU A 32 -3.31 -13.89 -15.41
C LEU A 32 -3.17 -12.37 -15.48
N ALA A 33 -2.64 -11.73 -14.43
CA ALA A 33 -2.42 -10.28 -14.43
C ALA A 33 -1.50 -9.83 -15.58
N LYS A 34 -0.47 -10.62 -15.92
CA LYS A 34 0.42 -10.34 -17.07
C LYS A 34 -0.30 -10.54 -18.41
N ALA A 35 -1.24 -11.48 -18.49
CA ALA A 35 -1.96 -11.80 -19.72
C ALA A 35 -3.14 -10.85 -20.00
N THR A 36 -3.75 -10.24 -18.99
CA THR A 36 -5.03 -9.50 -19.12
C THR A 36 -4.89 -7.97 -19.14
N ALA A 37 -3.86 -7.40 -19.78
CA ALA A 37 -3.50 -5.99 -19.56
C ALA A 37 -4.30 -4.92 -20.36
N GLU A 38 -5.36 -5.27 -21.10
CA GLU A 38 -5.90 -4.36 -22.14
C GLU A 38 -7.42 -4.12 -22.09
N ASN A 39 -8.14 -4.70 -21.12
CA ASN A 39 -9.59 -4.52 -20.98
C ASN A 39 -10.00 -4.07 -19.56
N LEU A 40 -11.19 -3.49 -19.43
CA LEU A 40 -11.68 -2.93 -18.17
C LEU A 40 -11.69 -3.97 -17.03
N ARG A 41 -12.10 -5.20 -17.35
CA ARG A 41 -12.06 -6.35 -16.44
C ARG A 41 -10.64 -6.73 -16.03
N GLY A 42 -9.70 -6.70 -16.96
CA GLY A 42 -8.29 -6.98 -16.73
C GLY A 42 -7.62 -5.94 -15.84
N ASN A 43 -7.95 -4.66 -16.04
CA ASN A 43 -7.53 -3.58 -15.14
C ASN A 43 -8.09 -3.81 -13.72
N GLY A 44 -9.38 -4.13 -13.62
CA GLY A 44 -10.00 -4.51 -12.34
C GLY A 44 -9.24 -5.67 -11.69
N PHE A 45 -8.95 -6.73 -12.45
CA PHE A 45 -8.22 -7.90 -11.96
C PHE A 45 -6.83 -7.55 -11.42
N GLN A 46 -6.05 -6.76 -12.15
CA GLN A 46 -4.72 -6.33 -11.71
C GLN A 46 -4.82 -5.53 -10.39
N GLU A 47 -5.77 -4.62 -10.30
CA GLU A 47 -5.99 -3.79 -9.12
C GLU A 47 -6.46 -4.63 -7.91
N GLY A 48 -7.39 -5.58 -8.12
CA GLY A 48 -7.85 -6.49 -7.06
C GLY A 48 -6.73 -7.36 -6.51
N ARG A 49 -5.86 -7.87 -7.38
CA ARG A 49 -4.63 -8.58 -6.96
C ARG A 49 -3.70 -7.68 -6.16
N ASN A 50 -3.45 -6.46 -6.63
CA ASN A 50 -2.57 -5.51 -5.97
C ASN A 50 -3.12 -5.09 -4.59
N GLN A 51 -4.44 -4.94 -4.49
CA GLN A 51 -5.12 -4.66 -3.23
C GLN A 51 -4.82 -5.76 -2.20
N PHE A 52 -5.02 -7.04 -2.55
CA PHE A 52 -4.72 -8.16 -1.67
C PHE A 52 -3.25 -8.19 -1.24
N LEU A 53 -2.32 -7.96 -2.18
CA LEU A 53 -0.89 -7.91 -1.86
C LEU A 53 -0.55 -6.77 -0.90
N SER A 54 -1.17 -5.60 -1.07
CA SER A 54 -0.97 -4.45 -0.18
C SER A 54 -1.51 -4.72 1.23
N GLU A 55 -2.66 -5.37 1.35
CA GLU A 55 -3.26 -5.75 2.64
C GLU A 55 -2.38 -6.78 3.35
N LYS A 56 -1.95 -7.83 2.65
CA LYS A 56 -1.04 -8.84 3.18
C LYS A 56 0.30 -8.25 3.60
N ALA A 57 0.81 -7.26 2.86
CA ALA A 57 2.01 -6.54 3.23
C ALA A 57 1.80 -5.73 4.51
N LYS A 58 0.69 -4.98 4.63
CA LYS A 58 0.31 -4.25 5.85
C LYS A 58 0.17 -5.17 7.07
N GLU A 59 -0.39 -6.37 6.91
CA GLU A 59 -0.48 -7.37 7.99
C GLU A 59 0.88 -7.89 8.47
N ARG A 60 1.85 -7.99 7.54
CA ARG A 60 3.19 -8.53 7.82
C ARG A 60 4.11 -7.50 8.47
N TYR A 61 3.91 -6.23 8.18
CA TYR A 61 4.78 -5.18 8.68
C TYR A 61 4.39 -4.76 10.10
N PRO A 62 5.37 -4.59 10.98
CA PRO A 62 5.11 -4.12 12.33
C PRO A 62 4.57 -2.67 12.30
N SER A 63 3.74 -2.33 13.28
CA SER A 63 2.99 -1.06 13.34
C SER A 63 3.85 0.20 13.25
N TRP A 64 5.13 0.13 13.66
CA TRP A 64 6.08 1.24 13.56
C TRP A 64 6.55 1.52 12.13
N LEU A 65 6.43 0.56 11.22
CA LEU A 65 6.82 0.70 9.81
C LEU A 65 5.64 1.03 8.91
N THR A 66 4.44 0.56 9.26
CA THR A 66 3.19 0.85 8.53
C THR A 66 2.57 2.20 8.87
N GLY A 67 3.23 2.99 9.72
CA GLY A 67 2.69 4.22 10.26
C GLY A 67 2.15 5.15 9.17
N GLU A 68 0.83 5.31 9.13
CA GLU A 68 0.30 6.67 9.05
C GLU A 68 1.10 7.46 10.07
N ARG A 69 2.03 8.29 9.59
CA ARG A 69 2.58 9.35 10.42
C ARG A 69 1.37 10.09 10.93
N THR A 70 0.98 9.82 12.18
CA THR A 70 0.00 10.64 12.85
C THR A 70 0.60 12.03 12.79
N SER A 71 0.07 12.85 11.90
CA SER A 71 0.12 14.30 11.99
C SER A 71 -0.64 14.70 13.24
N LYS A 72 -0.09 14.32 14.39
CA LYS A 72 -0.54 14.71 15.71
C LYS A 72 0.70 14.82 16.57
N GLY A 73 1.34 15.94 16.35
CA GLY A 73 2.62 16.33 16.90
C GLY A 73 3.04 17.65 16.25
N GLU A 74 2.17 18.65 16.28
CA GLU A 74 2.64 20.02 16.54
C GLU A 74 3.33 20.00 17.91
N ASN A 75 4.55 19.47 17.92
CA ASN A 75 5.58 19.85 18.84
C ASN A 75 6.78 19.99 17.93
N GLU A 76 6.95 21.23 17.46
CA GLU A 76 8.22 21.70 16.93
C GLU A 76 9.35 21.08 17.76
N PRO A 77 10.38 20.49 17.14
CA PRO A 77 11.62 20.31 17.86
C PRO A 77 12.10 21.73 18.18
N THR A 78 11.90 22.20 19.41
CA THR A 78 12.63 23.34 19.95
C THR A 78 14.09 22.95 19.90
N LYS A 79 14.73 23.33 18.79
CA LYS A 79 16.12 23.08 18.49
C LYS A 79 16.97 24.01 19.37
N THR A 80 16.97 23.78 20.68
CA THR A 80 18.07 24.24 21.52
C THR A 80 19.21 23.28 21.23
N MET A 81 20.05 23.67 20.28
CA MET A 81 21.32 23.01 20.04
C MET A 81 22.18 23.17 21.29
N ASP A 82 22.06 22.26 22.26
CA ASP A 82 23.10 22.06 23.24
C ASP A 82 24.28 21.41 22.52
N LYS A 83 25.23 22.28 22.14
CA LYS A 83 26.54 21.90 21.62
C LYS A 83 27.35 21.26 22.76
N ASP A 84 27.04 20.02 23.08
CA ASP A 84 27.88 19.22 23.95
C ASP A 84 29.12 18.75 23.17
N LYS A 85 30.14 19.61 23.26
CA LYS A 85 31.57 19.32 23.39
C LYS A 85 32.06 18.02 22.75
N ASP A 86 32.51 18.13 21.51
CA ASP A 86 33.54 17.24 20.98
C ASP A 86 34.79 17.37 21.88
N ILE A 87 35.02 16.37 22.73
CA ILE A 87 36.28 16.13 23.41
C ILE A 87 37.28 15.65 22.35
N GLU A 88 38.24 16.49 22.00
CA GLU A 88 39.42 16.06 21.26
C GLU A 88 40.28 15.13 22.15
N PRO A 89 40.78 14.00 21.62
CA PRO A 89 41.72 13.17 22.36
C PRO A 89 43.11 13.82 22.40
N GLU A 90 43.70 13.93 23.60
CA GLU A 90 45.04 14.48 23.84
C GLU A 90 46.13 13.81 22.98
N ARG A 91 47.03 14.62 22.42
CA ARG A 91 48.37 14.23 21.97
C ARG A 91 49.39 15.28 22.38
#